data_AF-A0A2V7I5G7-F1
#
_entry.id   AF-A0A2V7I5G7-F1
#
_cell.length_a   1.000
_cell.length_b   1.000
_cell.length_c   1.000
_cell.angle_alpha   90.00
_cell.angle_beta   90.00
_cell.angle_gamma   90.00
#
_symmetry.space_group_name_H-M   'P 1'
#
loop_
_entity.id
_entity.type
_entity.pdbx_description
1 polymer ?
#
loop_
_entity_poly.entity_id
_entity_poly.type
_entity_poly.pdbx_seq_one_letter_code
_entity_poly.pdbx_strand_id
1 'polypeptide(L)'
;MVKMTFTFDDETVATLRRAAARLAKPQSAVVREAIREYAHRVGKLSEEERRRLLDVFDTMLPKIPARPAAETDAELKEIRAARRRGGRRRPVE
;
A
#
# COMPACT_ATOMS: atom_id res chain seq x y z
N MET A 1 -26.03 14.84 -9.55
CA MET A 1 -25.53 13.59 -10.16
C MET A 1 -24.57 13.99 -11.28
N VAL A 2 -23.36 13.44 -11.32
CA VAL A 2 -22.39 13.72 -12.40
C VAL A 2 -22.44 12.55 -13.38
N LYS A 3 -22.55 12.84 -14.69
CA LYS A 3 -22.50 11.83 -15.75
C LYS A 3 -21.05 11.61 -16.16
N MET A 4 -20.63 10.36 -16.19
CA MET A 4 -19.30 9.94 -16.66
C MET A 4 -19.45 8.76 -17.61
N THR A 5 -18.52 8.65 -18.56
CA THR A 5 -18.44 7.52 -19.50
C THR A 5 -17.24 6.68 -19.12
N PHE A 6 -17.42 5.36 -19.03
CA PHE A 6 -16.37 4.39 -18.74
C PHE A 6 -16.36 3.34 -19.84
N THR A 7 -15.16 2.84 -20.15
CA THR A 7 -14.99 1.67 -21.02
C THR A 7 -14.78 0.46 -20.12
N PHE A 8 -15.52 -0.62 -20.39
CA PHE A 8 -15.40 -1.90 -19.72
C PHE A 8 -15.19 -2.98 -20.78
N ASP A 9 -14.47 -4.03 -20.42
CA ASP A 9 -14.40 -5.24 -21.24
C ASP A 9 -15.76 -5.98 -21.26
N ASP A 10 -15.93 -6.87 -22.25
CA ASP A 10 -17.20 -7.59 -22.45
C ASP A 10 -17.59 -8.47 -21.25
N GLU A 11 -16.61 -9.06 -20.56
CA GLU A 11 -16.84 -9.91 -19.40
C GLU A 11 -17.38 -9.09 -18.21
N THR A 12 -16.80 -7.92 -17.97
CA THR A 12 -17.21 -6.98 -16.95
C THR A 12 -18.62 -6.44 -17.24
N VAL A 13 -18.92 -6.10 -18.49
CA VAL A 13 -20.28 -5.68 -18.90
C VAL A 13 -21.30 -6.80 -18.66
N ALA A 14 -20.97 -8.04 -19.03
CA ALA A 14 -21.85 -9.18 -18.81
C ALA A 14 -22.10 -9.42 -17.31
N THR A 15 -21.05 -9.30 -16.48
CA THR A 15 -21.14 -9.42 -15.03
C THR A 15 -22.01 -8.32 -14.42
N LEU A 16 -21.82 -7.07 -14.83
CA LEU A 16 -22.61 -5.92 -14.39
C LEU A 16 -24.10 -6.10 -14.72
N ARG A 17 -24.42 -6.54 -15.95
CA ARG A 17 -25.80 -6.80 -16.38
C ARG A 17 -26.46 -7.90 -15.57
N ARG A 18 -25.75 -9.03 -15.34
CA ARG A 18 -26.26 -10.13 -14.50
C ARG A 18 -26.49 -9.70 -13.05
N ALA A 19 -25.57 -8.95 -12.47
CA ALA A 19 -25.68 -8.44 -11.10
C ALA A 19 -26.85 -7.46 -10.96
N ALA A 20 -26.99 -6.52 -11.89
CA ALA A 20 -28.10 -5.57 -11.94
C ALA A 20 -29.47 -6.27 -12.04
N ALA A 21 -29.58 -7.26 -12.92
CA ALA A 21 -30.79 -8.06 -13.07
C ALA A 21 -31.13 -8.84 -11.78
N ARG A 22 -30.14 -9.51 -11.18
CA ARG A 22 -30.34 -10.31 -9.97
C ARG A 22 -30.70 -9.48 -8.74
N LEU A 23 -30.14 -8.27 -8.64
CA LEU A 23 -30.42 -7.35 -7.53
C LEU A 23 -31.63 -6.46 -7.77
N ALA A 24 -32.28 -6.56 -8.95
CA ALA A 24 -33.36 -5.67 -9.38
C ALA A 24 -33.00 -4.17 -9.26
N LYS A 25 -31.76 -3.81 -9.63
CA LYS A 25 -31.23 -2.44 -9.54
C LYS A 25 -30.69 -1.95 -10.88
N PRO A 26 -30.72 -0.63 -11.15
CA PRO A 26 -30.03 -0.06 -12.31
C PRO A 26 -28.52 -0.33 -12.26
N GLN A 27 -27.88 -0.51 -13.42
CA GLN A 27 -26.44 -0.74 -13.51
C GLN A 27 -25.61 0.37 -12.84
N SER A 28 -26.04 1.63 -12.95
CA SER A 28 -25.40 2.77 -12.27
C SER A 28 -25.44 2.67 -10.74
N ALA A 29 -26.43 1.99 -10.17
CA ALA A 29 -26.50 1.72 -8.73
C ALA A 29 -25.51 0.62 -8.33
N VAL A 30 -25.39 -0.44 -9.14
CA VAL A 30 -24.40 -1.51 -8.93
C VAL A 30 -22.98 -0.97 -9.01
N VAL A 31 -22.66 -0.15 -10.04
CA VAL A 31 -21.34 0.50 -10.17
C VAL A 31 -21.03 1.37 -8.95
N ARG A 32 -22.01 2.15 -8.47
CA ARG A 32 -21.83 2.97 -7.27
C ARG A 32 -21.56 2.14 -6.02
N GLU A 33 -22.27 1.03 -5.84
CA GLU A 33 -22.03 0.11 -4.71
C GLU A 33 -20.64 -0.54 -4.80
N ALA A 34 -20.25 -1.01 -5.98
CA ALA A 34 -18.92 -1.57 -6.23
C ALA A 34 -17.79 -0.56 -5.95
N ILE A 35 -17.95 0.71 -6.36
CA ILE A 35 -16.98 1.77 -6.06
C ILE A 35 -16.86 2.02 -4.55
N ARG A 36 -17.97 2.01 -3.80
CA ARG A 36 -17.92 2.17 -2.33
C ARG A 36 -17.19 1.01 -1.67
N GLU A 37 -17.46 -0.22 -2.10
CA GLU A 37 -16.77 -1.40 -1.59
C GLU A 37 -15.28 -1.39 -1.95
N TYR A 38 -14.94 -0.96 -3.17
CA TYR A 38 -13.56 -0.78 -3.59
C TYR A 38 -12.87 0.30 -2.75
N ALA A 39 -13.48 1.47 -2.57
CA ALA A 39 -12.94 2.54 -1.73
C ALA A 39 -12.72 2.10 -0.27
N HIS A 40 -13.61 1.29 0.29
CA HIS A 40 -13.43 0.71 1.62
C HIS A 40 -12.25 -0.27 1.70
N ARG A 41 -11.88 -0.91 0.59
CA ARG A 41 -10.69 -1.78 0.49
C ARG A 41 -9.40 -1.00 0.22
N VAL A 42 -9.43 0.06 -0.58
CA VAL A 42 -8.24 0.85 -0.93
C VAL A 42 -7.56 1.48 0.29
N GLY A 43 -8.32 1.81 1.34
CA GLY A 43 -7.77 2.35 2.58
C GLY A 43 -7.26 1.32 3.60
N LYS A 44 -7.40 0.01 3.32
CA LYS A 44 -7.02 -1.06 4.25
C LYS A 44 -5.93 -1.92 3.63
N LEU A 45 -4.94 -2.30 4.44
CA LEU A 45 -3.97 -3.31 4.06
C LEU A 45 -4.72 -4.60 3.71
N SER A 46 -4.34 -5.25 2.62
CA SER A 46 -4.75 -6.63 2.37
C SER A 46 -4.28 -7.53 3.53
N GLU A 47 -4.93 -8.67 3.71
CA GLU A 47 -4.51 -9.63 4.75
C GLU A 47 -3.08 -10.16 4.55
N GLU A 48 -2.58 -10.14 3.31
CA GLU A 48 -1.17 -10.45 3.02
C GLU A 48 -0.23 -9.33 3.46
N GLU A 49 -0.51 -8.09 3.07
CA GLU A 49 0.29 -6.92 3.49
C GLU A 49 0.27 -6.74 5.01
N ARG A 50 -0.88 -6.96 5.64
CA ARG A 50 -1.04 -6.92 7.09
C ARG A 50 -0.13 -7.95 7.76
N ARG A 51 -0.17 -9.22 7.32
CA ARG A 51 0.68 -10.28 7.87
C ARG A 51 2.15 -9.97 7.68
N ARG A 52 2.55 -9.48 6.50
CA ARG A 52 3.92 -9.07 6.22
C ARG A 52 4.39 -7.96 7.16
N LEU A 53 3.56 -6.94 7.40
CA LEU A 53 3.93 -5.82 8.28
C LEU A 53 3.99 -6.25 9.76
N LEU A 54 3.12 -7.15 10.19
CA LEU A 54 3.18 -7.74 11.53
C LEU A 54 4.43 -8.60 11.72
N ASP A 55 4.80 -9.41 10.72
CA ASP A 55 6.03 -10.20 10.75
C ASP A 55 7.30 -9.31 10.87
N VAL A 56 7.33 -8.19 10.13
CA VAL A 56 8.41 -7.20 10.27
C VAL A 56 8.43 -6.60 11.67
N PHE A 57 7.27 -6.29 12.25
CA PHE A 57 7.18 -5.78 13.61
C PHE A 57 7.73 -6.81 14.62
N ASP A 58 7.23 -8.04 14.60
CA ASP A 58 7.65 -9.11 15.52
C ASP A 58 9.14 -9.46 15.37
N THR A 59 9.68 -9.36 14.15
CA THR A 59 11.10 -9.63 13.88
C THR A 59 12.01 -8.48 14.30
N MET A 60 11.59 -7.24 14.12
CA MET A 60 12.44 -6.06 14.34
C MET A 60 12.36 -5.53 15.76
N LEU A 61 11.19 -5.56 16.39
CA LEU A 61 10.99 -5.01 17.74
C LEU A 61 11.97 -5.58 18.77
N PRO A 62 12.21 -6.91 18.84
CA PRO A 62 13.15 -7.48 19.80
C PRO A 62 14.61 -7.12 19.51
N LYS A 63 14.92 -6.71 18.27
CA LYS A 63 16.28 -6.36 17.83
C LYS A 63 16.61 -4.89 18.07
N ILE A 64 15.65 -4.08 18.52
CA ILE A 64 15.89 -2.66 18.81
C ILE A 64 16.81 -2.56 20.04
N PRO A 65 18.03 -2.04 19.89
CA PRO A 65 18.92 -1.86 21.03
C PRO A 65 18.35 -0.82 22.00
N ALA A 66 18.43 -1.09 23.30
CA ALA A 66 18.07 -0.14 24.34
C ALA A 66 19.14 0.96 24.45
N ARG A 67 19.14 1.91 23.50
CA ARG A 67 20.05 3.07 23.48
C ARG A 67 19.28 4.38 23.31
N PRO A 68 19.74 5.50 23.90
CA PRO A 68 19.11 6.80 23.70
C PRO A 68 19.10 7.21 22.22
N ALA A 69 18.03 7.90 21.80
CA ALA A 69 17.91 8.39 20.42
C ALA A 69 19.09 9.29 20.01
N ALA A 70 19.61 10.09 20.95
CA ALA A 70 20.74 10.99 20.73
C ALA A 70 22.02 10.29 20.26
N GLU A 71 22.30 9.08 20.76
CA GLU A 71 23.47 8.30 20.32
C GLU A 71 23.30 7.82 18.87
N THR A 72 22.09 7.38 18.51
CA THR A 72 21.77 6.98 17.13
C THR A 72 21.86 8.17 16.18
N ASP A 73 21.41 9.35 16.61
CA ASP A 73 21.48 10.57 15.80
C ASP A 73 22.94 11.03 15.56
N ALA A 74 23.79 10.92 16.58
CA ALA A 74 25.22 11.19 16.45
C ALA A 74 25.87 10.24 15.43
N GLU A 75 25.61 8.93 15.55
CA GLU A 75 26.10 7.91 14.61
C GLU A 75 25.64 8.20 13.17
N LEU A 76 24.35 8.50 12.98
CA LEU A 76 23.80 8.84 11.66
C LEU A 76 24.43 10.12 11.08
N LYS A 77 24.74 11.11 11.92
CA LYS A 77 25.42 12.34 11.49
C LYS A 77 26.84 12.06 11.00
N GLU A 78 27.58 11.20 11.68
CA GLU A 78 28.92 10.77 11.29
C GLU A 78 28.91 10.00 9.97
N ILE A 79 28.02 9.01 9.82
CA ILE A 79 27.87 8.26 8.56
C ILE A 79 27.54 9.19 7.39
N ARG A 80 26.63 10.15 7.58
CA ARG A 80 26.28 11.13 6.55
C ARG A 80 27.46 12.04 6.21
N ALA A 81 28.24 12.48 7.21
CA ALA A 81 29.43 13.28 6.99
C ALA A 81 30.51 12.51 6.22
N ALA A 82 30.73 11.23 6.53
CA ALA A 82 31.64 10.35 5.81
C ALA A 82 31.22 10.15 4.35
N ARG A 83 29.92 9.95 4.09
CA ARG A 83 29.39 9.85 2.71
C ARG A 83 29.62 11.12 1.89
N ARG A 84 29.50 12.30 2.50
CA ARG A 84 29.75 13.59 1.84
C ARG A 84 31.23 13.86 1.52
N ARG A 85 32.16 13.15 2.16
CA ARG A 85 33.61 13.29 1.96
C ARG A 85 34.18 12.36 0.87
N GLY A 86 33.34 11.76 0.00
CA GLY A 86 33.79 11.06 -1.21
C GLY A 86 34.00 9.54 -1.09
N GLY A 87 33.32 8.88 -0.16
CA GLY A 87 33.54 7.47 0.23
C GLY A 87 33.05 6.36 -0.72
N ARG A 88 33.19 6.50 -2.05
CA ARG A 88 33.04 5.37 -3.01
C ARG A 88 34.19 5.30 -4.01
N ARG A 89 35.43 5.30 -3.52
CA ARG A 89 36.65 5.07 -4.33
C ARG A 89 37.45 3.84 -3.90
N ARG A 90 36.84 2.78 -3.38
CA ARG A 90 37.51 1.48 -3.27
C ARG A 90 36.58 0.34 -3.67
N PRO A 91 36.91 -0.44 -4.71
CA PRO A 91 36.38 -1.79 -4.87
C PRO A 91 36.89 -2.63 -3.69
N VAL A 92 36.02 -3.49 -3.16
CA VAL A 92 36.42 -4.55 -2.23
C VAL A 92 36.89 -5.70 -3.13
N GLU A 93 38.18 -6.05 -3.06
CA GLU A 93 38.70 -7.36 -3.50
C GLU A 93 38.35 -8.44 -2.47
#